data_AF-A0A4S9GPS6-F1
#
_entry.id   AF-A0A4S9GPS6-F1
#
_cell.length_a   1.000
_cell.length_b   1.000
_cell.length_c   1.000
_cell.angle_alpha   90.00
_cell.angle_beta   90.00
_cell.angle_gamma   90.00
#
_symmetry.space_group_name_H-M   'P 1'
#
loop_
_entity.id
_entity.type
_entity.pdbx_description
1 polymer ?
#
loop_
_entity_poly.entity_id
_entity_poly.type
_entity_poly.pdbx_seq_one_letter_code
_entity_poly.pdbx_strand_id
1 'polypeptide(L)'
;MFFTQILHTGQIALCAYGAYVSYIAIRNLQQYEETSKKAAKYSGEAEHQLHKTRTTQASGAVCILASLVAAVTLTVAPNSLPTFVKFGISPAALVITLFVRAHVSNFWKGKAKVPFVDGYNEAIQKTGELLQILEYLEYTWAGTALASGLVGY
;
A
#
# COMPACT_ATOMS: atom_id res chain seq x y z
N MET A 1 -15.56 13.27 16.37
CA MET A 1 -15.12 14.39 15.50
C MET A 1 -13.63 14.74 15.59
N PHE A 2 -13.04 15.23 16.69
CA PHE A 2 -11.62 15.64 16.69
C PHE A 2 -10.62 14.46 16.60
N PHE A 3 -10.87 13.37 17.33
CA PHE A 3 -9.99 12.19 17.33
C PHE A 3 -9.89 11.51 15.94
N THR A 4 -11.02 11.34 15.25
CA THR A 4 -11.06 10.76 13.91
C THR A 4 -10.36 11.65 12.87
N GLN A 5 -10.42 12.98 13.02
CA GLN A 5 -9.66 13.91 12.17
C GLN A 5 -8.15 13.79 12.35
N ILE A 6 -7.66 13.59 13.58
CA ILE A 6 -6.23 13.33 13.82
C ILE A 6 -5.81 12.04 13.12
N LEU A 7 -6.60 10.97 13.26
CA LEU A 7 -6.33 9.70 12.59
C LEU A 7 -6.29 9.85 11.06
N HIS A 8 -7.27 10.54 10.47
CA HIS A 8 -7.30 10.77 9.02
C HIS A 8 -6.13 11.64 8.53
N THR A 9 -5.72 12.65 9.30
CA THR A 9 -4.53 13.45 8.98
C THR A 9 -3.26 12.60 9.03
N GLY A 10 -3.14 11.73 10.03
CA GLY A 10 -2.04 10.76 10.13
C GLY A 10 -2.03 9.79 8.94
N GLN A 11 -3.20 9.29 8.54
CA GLN A 11 -3.36 8.42 7.37
C GLN A 11 -2.94 9.13 6.07
N ILE A 12 -3.27 10.41 5.90
CA ILE A 12 -2.82 11.22 4.75
C ILE A 12 -1.29 11.29 4.71
N ALA A 13 -0.65 11.58 5.85
CA ALA A 13 0.82 11.65 5.94
C ALA A 13 1.47 10.29 5.65
N LEU A 14 0.93 9.20 6.21
CA LEU A 14 1.37 7.83 5.93
C LEU A 14 1.24 7.49 4.44
N CYS A 15 0.13 7.87 3.81
CA CYS A 15 -0.08 7.61 2.39
C CYS A 15 0.85 8.44 1.50
N ALA A 16 1.13 9.70 1.85
CA ALA A 16 2.10 10.51 1.11
C ALA A 16 3.50 9.87 1.14
N TYR A 17 3.95 9.43 2.31
CA TYR A 17 5.22 8.71 2.43
C TYR A 17 5.18 7.34 1.74
N GLY A 18 4.06 6.62 1.84
CA GLY A 18 3.80 5.36 1.12
C GLY A 18 3.90 5.50 -0.38
N ALA A 19 3.38 6.58 -0.94
CA ALA A 19 3.45 6.89 -2.37
C ALA A 19 4.90 7.18 -2.77
N TYR A 20 5.64 7.92 -1.95
CA TYR A 20 7.06 8.20 -2.17
C TYR A 20 7.91 6.92 -2.21
N VAL A 21 7.79 6.03 -1.21
CA VAL A 21 8.57 4.79 -1.20
C VAL A 21 8.15 3.83 -2.31
N SER A 22 6.85 3.78 -2.65
CA SER A 22 6.34 2.99 -3.79
C SER A 22 6.92 3.50 -5.11
N TYR A 23 7.00 4.82 -5.29
CA TYR A 23 7.60 5.43 -6.47
C TYR A 23 9.07 5.01 -6.63
N ILE A 24 9.86 5.08 -5.56
CA ILE A 24 11.27 4.64 -5.59
C ILE A 24 11.35 3.15 -5.93
N ALA A 25 10.59 2.29 -5.24
CA ALA A 25 10.62 0.84 -5.47
C ALA A 25 10.27 0.49 -6.92
N ILE A 26 9.19 1.07 -7.45
CA ILE A 26 8.74 0.82 -8.84
C ILE A 26 9.81 1.30 -9.83
N ARG A 27 10.31 2.53 -9.68
CA ARG A 27 11.33 3.09 -10.57
C ARG A 27 12.59 2.21 -10.56
N ASN A 28 12.97 1.74 -9.38
CA ASN A 28 14.14 0.91 -9.22
C ASN A 28 13.98 -0.52 -9.75
N LEU A 29 12.76 -1.03 -9.87
CA LEU A 29 12.50 -2.31 -10.54
C LEU A 29 12.40 -2.13 -12.06
N GLN A 30 11.85 -1.00 -12.52
CA GLN A 30 11.67 -0.69 -13.94
C GLN A 30 12.99 -0.66 -14.73
N GLN A 31 14.10 -0.27 -14.12
CA GLN A 31 15.42 -0.33 -14.75
C GLN A 31 15.85 -1.76 -15.16
N TYR A 32 15.31 -2.81 -14.53
CA TYR A 32 15.58 -4.21 -14.88
C TYR A 32 14.45 -4.86 -15.68
N GLU A 33 13.45 -4.08 -16.07
CA GLU A 33 12.22 -4.57 -16.68
C GLU A 33 12.49 -5.28 -18.01
N GLU A 34 13.28 -4.67 -18.90
CA GLU A 34 13.60 -5.23 -20.21
C GLU A 34 14.43 -6.51 -20.10
N THR A 35 15.38 -6.55 -19.17
CA THR A 35 16.15 -7.77 -18.89
C THR A 35 15.25 -8.89 -18.36
N SER A 36 14.33 -8.56 -17.45
CA SER A 36 13.37 -9.50 -16.88
C SER A 36 12.39 -10.03 -17.95
N LYS A 37 11.92 -9.17 -18.86
CA LYS A 37 11.08 -9.57 -20.01
C LYS A 37 11.83 -10.50 -20.95
N LYS A 38 13.11 -10.23 -21.23
CA LYS A 38 13.94 -11.13 -22.06
C LYS A 38 14.09 -12.50 -21.40
N ALA A 39 14.36 -12.54 -20.10
CA ALA A 39 14.45 -13.80 -19.36
C ALA A 39 13.11 -14.56 -19.34
N ALA A 40 11.98 -13.86 -19.19
CA ALA A 40 10.64 -14.42 -19.20
C ALA A 40 10.30 -15.16 -20.52
N LYS A 41 10.85 -14.72 -21.67
CA LYS A 41 10.65 -15.41 -22.95
C LYS A 41 11.22 -16.83 -22.98
N TYR A 42 12.19 -17.13 -22.11
CA TYR A 42 12.90 -18.40 -22.10
C TYR A 42 12.70 -19.19 -20.81
N SER A 43 12.01 -18.63 -19.81
CA SER A 43 11.77 -19.27 -18.51
C SER A 43 10.43 -18.85 -17.93
N GLY A 44 9.55 -19.83 -17.71
CA GLY A 44 8.26 -19.61 -17.05
C GLY A 44 8.40 -19.10 -15.62
N GLU A 45 9.48 -19.45 -14.92
CA GLU A 45 9.77 -18.90 -13.59
C GLU A 45 10.10 -17.41 -13.66
N ALA A 46 10.90 -16.99 -14.65
CA ALA A 46 11.21 -15.58 -14.85
C ALA A 46 9.95 -14.77 -15.22
N GLU A 47 9.05 -15.35 -16.03
CA GLU A 47 7.75 -14.76 -16.32
C GLU A 47 6.89 -14.63 -15.05
N HIS A 48 6.81 -15.69 -14.24
CA HIS A 48 6.08 -15.68 -12.99
C HIS A 48 6.60 -14.61 -12.01
N GLN A 49 7.92 -14.51 -11.83
CA GLN A 49 8.55 -13.50 -10.97
C GLN A 49 8.30 -12.08 -11.48
N LEU A 50 8.37 -11.85 -12.80
CA LEU A 50 8.07 -10.55 -13.40
C LEU A 50 6.60 -10.16 -13.16
N HIS A 51 5.68 -11.10 -13.38
CA HIS A 51 4.25 -10.87 -13.14
C HIS A 51 3.96 -10.57 -11.67
N LYS A 52 4.51 -11.36 -10.74
CA LYS A 52 4.36 -11.15 -9.29
C LYS A 52 4.97 -9.83 -8.84
N THR A 53 6.11 -9.44 -9.38
CA THR A 53 6.74 -8.15 -9.10
C THR A 53 5.82 -7.00 -9.49
N ARG A 54 5.30 -7.00 -10.73
CA ARG A 54 4.38 -5.95 -11.19
C ARG A 54 3.10 -5.89 -10.37
N THR A 55 2.44 -7.02 -10.16
CA THR A 55 1.15 -7.08 -9.47
C THR A 55 1.27 -6.66 -8.01
N THR A 56 2.31 -7.10 -7.30
CA THR A 56 2.53 -6.71 -5.90
C THR A 56 2.83 -5.22 -5.78
N GLN A 57 3.75 -4.67 -6.58
CA GLN A 57 4.08 -3.24 -6.54
C GLN A 57 2.88 -2.37 -6.94
N ALA A 58 2.13 -2.76 -7.97
CA ALA A 58 0.93 -2.06 -8.40
C ALA A 58 -0.16 -2.10 -7.32
N SER A 59 -0.45 -3.28 -6.74
CA SER A 59 -1.45 -3.41 -5.70
C SER A 59 -1.13 -2.58 -4.46
N GLY A 60 0.14 -2.56 -4.03
CA GLY A 60 0.62 -1.72 -2.95
C GLY A 60 0.41 -0.22 -3.23
N ALA A 61 0.86 0.25 -4.39
CA ALA A 61 0.70 1.65 -4.78
C ALA A 61 -0.78 2.06 -4.91
N VAL A 62 -1.62 1.22 -5.52
CA VAL A 62 -3.07 1.47 -5.64
C VAL A 62 -3.74 1.50 -4.26
N CYS A 63 -3.37 0.62 -3.34
CA CYS A 63 -3.90 0.60 -1.98
C CYS A 63 -3.56 1.88 -1.22
N ILE A 64 -2.32 2.38 -1.36
CA ILE A 64 -1.91 3.67 -0.78
C ILE A 64 -2.74 4.82 -1.36
N LEU A 65 -2.91 4.88 -2.68
CA LEU A 65 -3.70 5.93 -3.32
C LEU A 65 -5.18 5.87 -2.91
N ALA A 66 -5.77 4.68 -2.88
CA ALA A 66 -7.14 4.48 -2.42
C ALA A 66 -7.31 4.90 -0.95
N SER A 67 -6.35 4.57 -0.08
CA SER A 67 -6.34 5.00 1.32
C SER A 67 -6.19 6.51 1.46
N LEU A 68 -5.37 7.15 0.62
CA LEU A 68 -5.24 8.60 0.60
C LEU A 68 -6.56 9.28 0.23
N VAL A 69 -7.21 8.82 -0.84
CA VAL A 69 -8.51 9.34 -1.28
C VAL A 69 -9.53 9.18 -0.15
N ALA A 70 -9.62 7.99 0.44
CA ALA A 70 -10.51 7.72 1.57
C ALA A 70 -10.28 8.68 2.76
N ALA A 71 -9.02 8.85 3.18
CA ALA A 71 -8.67 9.70 4.32
C ALA A 71 -8.90 11.20 4.03
N VAL A 72 -8.61 11.66 2.81
CA VAL A 72 -8.91 13.04 2.37
C VAL A 72 -10.42 13.27 2.34
N THR A 73 -11.18 12.36 1.74
CA THR A 73 -12.64 12.47 1.65
C THR A 73 -13.30 12.52 3.04
N LEU A 74 -12.85 11.69 3.98
CA LEU A 74 -13.35 11.69 5.36
C LEU A 74 -12.89 12.92 6.17
N THR A 75 -11.76 13.53 5.82
CA THR A 75 -11.30 14.78 6.45
C THR A 75 -12.05 16.01 5.94
N VAL A 76 -12.17 16.16 4.62
CA VAL A 76 -12.60 17.40 3.96
C VAL A 76 -14.12 17.49 3.82
N ALA A 77 -14.78 16.37 3.48
CA ALA A 77 -16.21 16.36 3.17
C ALA A 77 -16.99 15.32 3.98
N PRO A 78 -16.79 15.21 5.31
CA PRO A 78 -17.45 14.19 6.11
C PRO A 78 -18.98 14.34 6.06
N ASN A 79 -19.51 15.55 5.93
CA ASN A 79 -20.96 15.81 5.95
C ASN A 79 -21.66 15.57 4.60
N SER A 80 -20.91 15.55 3.50
CA SER A 80 -21.46 15.38 2.14
C SER A 80 -21.68 13.93 1.74
N LEU A 81 -21.15 12.98 2.53
CA LEU A 81 -21.25 11.55 2.24
C LEU A 81 -22.57 10.97 2.79
N PRO A 82 -23.20 10.01 2.09
CA PRO A 82 -24.26 9.21 2.68
C PRO A 82 -23.78 8.47 3.93
N THR A 83 -24.65 8.31 4.93
CA THR A 83 -24.31 7.68 6.22
C THR A 83 -23.65 6.31 6.05
N PHE A 84 -24.20 5.44 5.19
CA PHE A 84 -23.63 4.11 4.94
C PHE A 84 -22.21 4.17 4.37
N VAL A 85 -21.89 5.19 3.56
CA VAL A 85 -20.55 5.39 3.00
C VAL A 85 -19.57 5.82 4.09
N LYS A 86 -19.96 6.77 4.95
CA LYS A 86 -19.11 7.23 6.06
C LYS A 86 -18.68 6.08 6.95
N PHE A 87 -19.63 5.25 7.38
CA PHE A 87 -19.35 4.10 8.23
C PHE A 87 -18.69 2.93 7.48
N GLY A 88 -18.91 2.81 6.17
CA GLY A 88 -18.37 1.72 5.36
C GLY A 88 -16.92 1.90 4.91
N ILE A 89 -16.46 3.14 4.69
CA ILE A 89 -15.10 3.40 4.15
C ILE A 89 -14.01 2.83 5.05
N SER A 90 -14.06 3.13 6.36
CA SER A 90 -13.00 2.70 7.31
C SER A 90 -12.83 1.17 7.40
N PRO A 91 -13.89 0.37 7.62
CA PRO A 91 -13.75 -1.10 7.61
C PRO A 91 -13.39 -1.65 6.23
N ALA A 92 -13.88 -1.07 5.13
CA ALA A 92 -13.50 -1.50 3.79
C ALA A 92 -12.00 -1.25 3.52
N ALA A 93 -11.50 -0.06 3.88
CA ALA A 93 -10.10 0.29 3.74
C ALA A 93 -9.19 -0.61 4.59
N LEU A 94 -9.60 -0.95 5.82
CA LEU A 94 -8.91 -1.94 6.64
C LEU A 94 -8.78 -3.30 5.93
N VAL A 95 -9.90 -3.85 5.46
CA VAL A 95 -9.93 -5.16 4.79
C VAL A 95 -9.05 -5.16 3.55
N ILE A 96 -9.15 -4.13 2.70
CA ILE A 96 -8.34 -4.00 1.50
C ILE A 96 -6.85 -3.93 1.86
N THR A 97 -6.49 -3.12 2.87
CA THR A 97 -5.11 -2.96 3.30
C THR A 97 -4.53 -4.29 3.80
N LEU A 98 -5.27 -5.04 4.61
CA LEU A 98 -4.88 -6.38 5.08
C LEU A 98 -4.61 -7.34 3.92
N PHE A 99 -5.52 -7.41 2.94
CA PHE A 99 -5.36 -8.28 1.77
C PHE A 99 -4.14 -7.87 0.92
N VAL A 100 -3.96 -6.58 0.69
CA VAL A 100 -2.83 -6.08 -0.11
C VAL A 100 -1.51 -6.30 0.62
N ARG A 101 -1.42 -5.99 1.92
CA ARG A 101 -0.23 -6.24 2.72
C ARG A 101 0.13 -7.73 2.71
N ALA A 102 -0.85 -8.62 2.88
CA ALA A 102 -0.63 -10.06 2.78
C ALA A 102 -0.14 -10.47 1.37
N HIS A 103 -0.76 -9.96 0.30
CA HIS A 103 -0.36 -10.24 -1.08
C HIS A 103 1.08 -9.81 -1.38
N VAL A 104 1.47 -8.61 -0.95
CA VAL A 104 2.82 -8.05 -1.12
C VAL A 104 3.81 -8.82 -0.25
N SER A 105 3.50 -9.02 1.04
CA SER A 105 4.38 -9.70 1.99
C SER A 105 4.67 -11.14 1.55
N ASN A 106 3.66 -11.89 1.13
CA ASN A 106 3.83 -13.28 0.70
C ASN A 106 4.82 -13.44 -0.47
N PHE A 107 4.98 -12.43 -1.32
CA PHE A 107 5.94 -12.48 -2.42
C PHE A 107 7.32 -11.92 -2.05
N TRP A 108 7.37 -10.83 -1.27
CA TRP A 108 8.62 -10.11 -0.98
C TRP A 108 9.33 -10.58 0.30
N LYS A 109 8.61 -11.26 1.20
CA LYS A 109 9.18 -11.78 2.44
C LYS A 109 10.30 -12.78 2.12
N GLY A 110 11.47 -12.53 2.70
CA GLY A 110 12.64 -13.40 2.52
C GLY A 110 13.36 -13.24 1.19
N LYS A 111 13.00 -12.27 0.33
CA LYS A 111 13.80 -11.94 -0.86
C LYS A 111 15.18 -11.43 -0.41
N ALA A 112 16.22 -12.09 -0.89
CA ALA A 112 17.60 -11.75 -0.56
C ALA A 112 18.10 -10.59 -1.42
N LYS A 113 18.93 -9.73 -0.82
CA LYS A 113 19.69 -8.73 -1.57
C LYS A 113 20.75 -9.44 -2.43
N VAL A 114 20.93 -8.97 -3.66
CA VAL A 114 21.87 -9.52 -4.63
C VAL A 114 23.07 -8.59 -4.76
N PRO A 115 24.31 -9.08 -4.62
CA PRO A 115 25.51 -8.25 -4.81
C PRO A 115 25.50 -7.54 -6.16
N PHE A 116 25.91 -6.26 -6.18
CA PHE A 116 26.05 -5.43 -7.39
C PHE A 116 24.75 -5.10 -8.14
N VAL A 117 23.58 -5.37 -7.56
CA VAL A 117 22.27 -5.01 -8.12
C VAL A 117 21.57 -4.00 -7.20
N ASP A 118 22.19 -2.84 -7.04
CA ASP A 118 21.79 -1.84 -6.02
C ASP A 118 20.34 -1.38 -6.16
N GLY A 119 19.88 -1.18 -7.40
CA GLY A 119 18.49 -0.83 -7.67
C GLY A 119 17.50 -1.88 -7.15
N TYR A 120 17.79 -3.16 -7.37
CA TYR A 120 16.95 -4.25 -6.87
C TYR A 120 16.98 -4.32 -5.34
N ASN A 121 18.16 -4.15 -4.74
CA ASN A 121 18.33 -4.15 -3.29
C ASN A 121 17.60 -2.99 -2.62
N GLU A 122 17.63 -1.81 -3.22
CA GLU A 122 16.87 -0.67 -2.77
C GLU A 122 15.37 -0.89 -2.94
N ALA A 123 14.93 -1.49 -4.05
CA ALA A 123 13.53 -1.84 -4.24
C ALA A 123 13.01 -2.84 -3.19
N ILE A 124 13.80 -3.86 -2.82
CA ILE A 124 13.48 -4.75 -1.70
C ILE A 124 13.29 -3.95 -0.41
N GLN A 125 14.25 -3.07 -0.10
CA GLN A 125 14.19 -2.25 1.12
C GLN A 125 12.95 -1.35 1.14
N LYS A 126 12.67 -0.64 0.04
CA LYS A 126 11.50 0.24 -0.09
C LYS A 126 10.19 -0.52 -0.07
N THR A 127 10.17 -1.75 -0.56
CA THR A 127 9.00 -2.63 -0.40
C THR A 127 8.80 -3.06 1.05
N GLY A 128 9.89 -3.26 1.81
CA GLY A 128 9.83 -3.47 3.25
C GLY A 128 9.26 -2.26 4.00
N GLU A 129 9.71 -1.05 3.66
CA GLU A 129 9.15 0.20 4.19
C GLU A 129 7.66 0.34 3.84
N LEU A 130 7.27 0.03 2.59
CA LEU A 130 5.86 0.00 2.18
C LEU A 130 5.01 -0.96 3.03
N LEU A 131 5.52 -2.16 3.33
CA LEU A 131 4.82 -3.13 4.19
C LEU A 131 4.61 -2.62 5.62
N GLN A 132 5.55 -1.86 6.17
CA GLN A 132 5.39 -1.19 7.48
C GLN A 132 4.35 -0.08 7.41
N ILE A 133 4.31 0.69 6.32
CA ILE A 133 3.30 1.73 6.13
C ILE A 133 1.90 1.11 6.01
N LEU A 134 1.75 0.02 5.27
CA LEU A 134 0.48 -0.71 5.18
C LEU A 134 0.05 -1.25 6.56
N GLU A 135 0.98 -1.73 7.39
CA GLU A 135 0.69 -2.13 8.78
C GLU A 135 0.19 -0.96 9.64
N TYR A 136 0.82 0.21 9.55
CA TYR A 136 0.31 1.40 10.26
C TYR A 136 -1.05 1.85 9.73
N LEU A 137 -1.30 1.72 8.43
CA LEU A 137 -2.63 1.96 7.86
C LEU A 137 -3.66 0.97 8.40
N GLU A 138 -3.33 -0.31 8.58
CA GLU A 138 -4.23 -1.28 9.22
C GLU A 138 -4.61 -0.84 10.63
N TYR A 139 -3.64 -0.49 11.48
CA TYR A 139 -3.92 -0.05 12.84
C TYR A 139 -4.77 1.22 12.88
N THR A 140 -4.47 2.20 12.02
CA THR A 140 -5.24 3.46 11.99
C THR A 140 -6.64 3.26 11.40
N TRP A 141 -6.81 2.44 10.36
CA TRP A 141 -8.14 2.11 9.82
C TRP A 141 -8.97 1.32 10.81
N ALA A 142 -8.38 0.37 11.54
CA ALA A 142 -9.05 -0.34 12.63
C ALA A 142 -9.46 0.63 13.75
N GLY A 143 -8.57 1.53 14.17
CA GLY A 143 -8.85 2.56 15.15
C GLY A 143 -10.01 3.47 14.73
N THR A 144 -10.02 3.91 13.48
CA THR A 144 -11.12 4.73 12.94
C THR A 144 -12.42 3.93 12.86
N ALA A 145 -12.41 2.69 12.36
CA ALA A 145 -13.61 1.87 12.26
C ALA A 145 -14.27 1.64 13.63
N LEU A 146 -13.46 1.35 14.66
CA LEU A 146 -13.94 1.20 16.03
C LEU A 146 -14.44 2.52 16.61
N ALA A 147 -13.69 3.60 16.45
CA ALA A 147 -14.08 4.92 16.97
C ALA A 147 -15.40 5.40 16.33
N SER A 148 -15.53 5.28 15.02
CA SER A 148 -16.77 5.61 14.30
C SER A 148 -17.92 4.71 14.72
N GLY A 149 -17.71 3.39 14.84
CA GLY A 149 -18.76 2.45 15.26
C GLY A 149 -19.27 2.68 16.68
N LEU A 150 -18.39 3.07 17.61
CA LEU A 150 -18.73 3.27 19.03
C LEU A 150 -19.27 4.67 19.34
N VAL A 151 -18.72 5.70 18.70
CA VAL A 151 -18.96 7.12 19.05
C VAL A 151 -19.82 7.83 17.99
N GLY A 152 -19.97 7.25 16.80
CA GLY A 152 -20.54 7.93 15.64
C GLY A 152 -19.53 8.86 14.96
N TYR A 153 -19.87 9.30 13.73
CA TYR A 153 -19.08 10.25 12.95
C TYR A 153 -19.38 11.71 13.33
#